data_AF-A0A2W1EX36-F1
#
_entry.id   AF-A0A2W1EX36-F1
#
_cell.length_a   1.000
_cell.length_b   1.000
_cell.length_c   1.000
_cell.angle_alpha   90.00
_cell.angle_beta   90.00
_cell.angle_gamma   90.00
#
_symmetry.space_group_name_H-M   'P 1'
#
loop_
_entity.id
_entity.type
_entity.pdbx_description
1 polymer ?
#
loop_
_entity_poly.entity_id
_entity_poly.type
_entity_poly.pdbx_seq_one_letter_code
_entity_poly.pdbx_strand_id
1 'polypeptide(L)'
;MLATPWICRNCLSRVGRPFLRRSIRLQSTAASPESIPPALLARARAITTEHKELTEKLANGFDTRAAKKLGEYSPIVNALGEWDKANEVSMTRGRAGRSESVADMD
;
A
#
# COMPACT_ATOMS: atom_id res chain seq x y z
N MET A 1 -6.28 22.45 -48.64
CA MET A 1 -5.99 21.08 -49.11
C MET A 1 -5.20 20.38 -48.02
N LEU A 2 -5.76 19.36 -47.39
CA LEU A 2 -5.08 18.62 -46.32
C LEU A 2 -4.21 17.54 -46.97
N ALA A 3 -2.90 17.72 -46.89
CA ALA A 3 -1.94 16.74 -47.37
C ALA A 3 -2.09 15.46 -46.54
N THR A 4 -2.53 14.37 -47.16
CA THR A 4 -2.57 13.05 -46.53
C THR A 4 -1.14 12.54 -46.36
N PRO A 5 -0.62 12.42 -45.12
CA PRO A 5 0.70 11.84 -44.93
C PRO A 5 0.63 10.35 -45.26
N TRP A 6 1.50 9.88 -46.16
CA TRP A 6 1.65 8.47 -46.50
C TRP A 6 2.27 7.71 -45.32
N ILE A 7 1.43 7.39 -44.34
CA ILE A 7 1.84 6.62 -43.17
C ILE A 7 1.81 5.15 -43.55
N CYS A 8 2.98 4.50 -43.42
CA CYS A 8 3.12 3.09 -43.75
C CYS A 8 2.19 2.22 -42.88
N ARG A 9 1.67 1.11 -43.43
CA ARG A 9 0.79 0.18 -42.69
C ARG A 9 1.44 -0.35 -41.39
N ASN A 10 2.76 -0.47 -41.37
CA ASN A 10 3.54 -0.84 -40.18
C ASN A 10 3.65 0.30 -39.14
N CYS A 11 3.58 1.55 -39.59
CA CYS A 11 3.63 2.76 -38.77
C CYS A 11 2.28 2.95 -38.07
N LEU A 12 1.17 2.77 -38.80
CA LEU A 12 -0.18 2.83 -38.25
C LEU A 12 -0.42 1.71 -37.23
N SER A 13 0.07 0.50 -37.49
CA SER A 13 -0.05 -0.62 -36.56
C SER A 13 0.78 -0.44 -35.29
N ARG A 14 1.95 0.23 -35.36
CA ARG A 14 2.74 0.57 -34.17
C ARG A 14 2.07 1.62 -33.28
N VAL A 15 1.40 2.62 -33.87
CA VAL A 15 0.66 3.65 -33.11
C VAL A 15 -0.62 3.08 -32.48
N GLY A 16 -1.28 2.12 -33.11
CA GLY A 16 -2.49 1.48 -32.56
C GLY A 16 -2.24 0.41 -31.48
N ARG A 17 -1.04 -0.18 -31.42
CA ARG A 17 -0.69 -1.23 -30.43
C ARG A 17 -0.80 -0.84 -28.95
N PRO A 18 -0.37 0.35 -28.48
CA PRO A 18 -0.50 0.71 -27.06
C PRO A 18 -1.97 0.90 -26.62
N PHE A 19 -2.88 1.22 -27.54
CA PHE A 19 -4.31 1.37 -27.21
C PHE A 19 -4.99 0.04 -26.90
N LEU A 20 -4.59 -1.05 -27.56
CA LEU A 20 -5.16 -2.39 -27.36
C LEU A 20 -4.54 -3.16 -26.18
N ARG A 21 -3.37 -2.74 -25.69
CA ARG A 21 -2.69 -3.34 -24.52
C ARG A 21 -2.78 -2.48 -23.26
N ARG A 22 -3.85 -1.69 -23.12
CA ARG A 22 -4.19 -1.15 -21.80
C ARG A 22 -4.67 -2.33 -20.95
N SER A 23 -3.80 -2.84 -20.08
CA SER A 23 -4.23 -3.64 -18.95
C SER A 23 -5.21 -2.79 -18.15
N ILE A 24 -6.51 -3.10 -18.24
CA ILE A 24 -7.52 -2.47 -17.39
C ILE A 24 -7.15 -2.86 -15.97
N ARG A 25 -6.58 -1.90 -15.22
CA ARG A 25 -6.29 -2.08 -13.81
C ARG A 25 -7.62 -1.95 -13.09
N LEU A 26 -8.34 -3.07 -12.94
CA LEU A 26 -9.55 -3.15 -12.15
C LEU A 26 -9.14 -2.94 -10.69
N GLN A 27 -9.46 -1.76 -10.14
CA GLN A 27 -9.27 -1.46 -8.73
C GLN A 27 -10.45 -2.10 -7.97
N SER A 28 -10.19 -3.18 -7.23
CA SER A 28 -11.22 -3.92 -6.48
C SER A 28 -11.57 -3.31 -5.12
N THR A 29 -11.12 -2.08 -4.83
CA THR A 29 -11.36 -1.44 -3.54
C THR A 29 -12.07 -0.12 -3.77
N ALA A 30 -13.40 -0.12 -3.66
CA ALA A 30 -14.12 1.06 -3.23
C ALA A 30 -13.69 1.31 -1.78
N ALA A 31 -12.65 2.14 -1.59
CA ALA A 31 -12.19 2.49 -0.26
C ALA A 31 -13.28 3.34 0.40
N SER A 32 -14.07 2.74 1.31
CA SER A 32 -14.81 3.56 2.25
C SER A 32 -13.79 4.27 3.15
N PRO A 33 -13.97 5.55 3.44
CA PRO A 33 -13.02 6.31 4.26
C PRO A 33 -12.98 5.88 5.73
N GLU A 34 -13.88 5.00 6.17
CA GLU A 34 -14.13 4.78 7.60
C GLU A 34 -13.19 3.78 8.30
N SER A 35 -12.63 2.76 7.63
CA SER A 35 -11.66 1.86 8.31
C SER A 35 -10.88 0.95 7.36
N ILE A 36 -9.66 0.59 7.77
CA ILE A 36 -8.85 -0.41 7.07
C ILE A 36 -9.45 -1.81 7.30
N PRO A 37 -9.62 -2.64 6.25
CA PRO A 37 -10.10 -4.01 6.40
C PRO A 37 -9.25 -4.84 7.39
N PRO A 38 -9.87 -5.55 8.35
CA PRO A 38 -9.13 -6.29 9.38
C PRO A 38 -8.28 -7.42 8.81
N ALA A 39 -8.70 -8.02 7.67
CA ALA A 39 -7.93 -9.04 6.98
C ALA A 39 -6.59 -8.51 6.42
N LEU A 40 -6.53 -7.24 6.02
CA LEU A 40 -5.29 -6.62 5.56
C LEU A 40 -4.33 -6.35 6.72
N LEU A 41 -4.87 -5.91 7.87
CA LEU A 41 -4.08 -5.73 9.09
C LEU A 41 -3.52 -7.07 9.60
N ALA A 42 -4.32 -8.13 9.58
CA ALA A 42 -3.86 -9.47 9.95
C ALA A 42 -2.71 -9.94 9.05
N ARG A 43 -2.81 -9.72 7.73
CA ARG A 43 -1.72 -10.03 6.79
C ARG A 43 -0.48 -9.19 7.04
N ALA A 44 -0.64 -7.89 7.25
CA ALA A 44 0.49 -7.00 7.53
C ALA A 44 1.24 -7.46 8.80
N ARG A 45 0.50 -7.86 9.85
CA ARG A 45 1.08 -8.42 11.09
C ARG A 45 1.81 -9.74 10.86
N ALA A 46 1.29 -10.63 10.02
CA ALA A 46 2.00 -11.86 9.65
C ALA A 46 3.31 -11.56 8.89
N ILE A 47 3.29 -10.57 8.00
CA ILE A 47 4.49 -10.12 7.28
C ILE A 47 5.52 -9.51 8.24
N THR A 48 5.09 -8.76 9.26
CA THR A 48 6.02 -8.19 10.24
C THR A 48 6.65 -9.25 11.14
N THR A 49 5.93 -10.33 11.49
CA THR A 49 6.53 -11.49 12.18
C THR A 49 7.56 -12.20 11.28
N GLU A 50 7.23 -12.44 10.01
CA GLU A 50 8.16 -13.03 9.05
C GLU A 50 9.41 -12.16 8.83
N HIS A 51 9.25 -10.84 8.78
CA HIS A 51 10.38 -9.91 8.65
C HIS A 51 11.35 -10.05 9.84
N LYS A 52 10.85 -10.18 11.07
CA LYS A 52 11.69 -10.39 12.26
C LYS A 52 12.47 -11.71 12.16
N GLU A 53 11.79 -12.80 11.82
CA GLU A 53 12.45 -14.10 11.63
C GLU A 53 13.52 -14.06 10.53
N LEU A 54 13.25 -13.39 9.40
CA LEU A 54 14.23 -13.23 8.33
C LEU A 54 15.42 -12.37 8.79
N THR A 55 15.18 -11.36 9.64
CA THR A 55 16.25 -10.52 10.20
C THR A 55 17.17 -11.35 11.09
N GLU A 56 16.61 -12.19 11.95
CA GLU A 56 17.36 -13.11 12.81
C GLU A 56 18.11 -14.18 12.01
N LYS A 57 17.50 -14.72 10.95
CA LYS A 57 18.16 -15.66 10.05
C LYS A 57 19.37 -15.03 9.38
N LEU A 58 19.25 -13.78 8.91
CA LEU A 58 20.36 -13.04 8.29
C LEU A 58 21.47 -12.67 9.29
N ALA A 59 21.16 -12.54 10.58
CA ALA A 59 22.17 -12.33 11.62
C ALA A 59 23.10 -13.56 11.79
N ASN A 60 22.58 -14.77 11.54
CA ASN A 60 23.32 -16.02 11.66
C ASN A 60 24.01 -16.47 10.36
N GLY A 61 23.75 -15.80 9.24
CA GLY A 61 24.36 -16.11 7.95
C GLY A 61 23.65 -15.42 6.80
N PHE A 62 24.42 -14.97 5.80
CA PHE A 62 23.87 -14.22 4.68
C PHE A 62 23.26 -15.16 3.61
N ASP A 63 21.94 -15.10 3.45
CA ASP A 63 21.22 -15.71 2.32
C ASP A 63 20.61 -14.62 1.43
N THR A 64 21.04 -14.60 0.17
CA THR A 64 20.56 -13.68 -0.87
C THR A 64 19.04 -13.67 -1.04
N ARG A 65 18.37 -14.82 -0.89
CA ARG A 65 16.91 -14.91 -1.05
C ARG A 65 16.18 -14.34 0.15
N ALA A 66 16.66 -14.64 1.36
CA ALA A 66 16.15 -14.07 2.60
C ALA A 66 16.36 -12.54 2.64
N ALA A 67 17.54 -12.05 2.25
CA ALA A 67 17.86 -10.63 2.18
C ALA A 67 16.94 -9.87 1.22
N LYS A 68 16.68 -10.45 0.04
CA LYS A 68 15.75 -9.85 -0.93
C LYS A 68 14.33 -9.74 -0.35
N LYS A 69 13.79 -10.82 0.22
CA LYS A 69 12.46 -10.81 0.83
C LYS A 69 12.35 -9.82 1.98
N LEU A 70 13.39 -9.72 2.80
CA LEU A 70 13.43 -8.76 3.90
C LEU A 70 13.34 -7.32 3.40
N GLY A 71 14.05 -6.98 2.33
CA GLY A 71 13.92 -5.68 1.67
C GLY A 71 12.52 -5.40 1.10
N GLU A 72 11.87 -6.41 0.52
CA GLU A 72 10.49 -6.29 0.02
C GLU A 72 9.47 -6.06 1.16
N TYR A 73 9.71 -6.63 2.34
CA TYR A 73 8.83 -6.50 3.50
C TYR A 73 9.04 -5.21 4.31
N SER A 74 10.22 -4.59 4.21
CA SER A 74 10.56 -3.34 4.91
C SER A 74 9.52 -2.22 4.78
N PRO A 75 9.03 -1.84 3.58
CA PRO A 75 8.02 -0.79 3.46
C PRO A 75 6.69 -1.15 4.14
N ILE A 76 6.32 -2.43 4.17
CA ILE A 76 5.08 -2.91 4.83
C ILE A 76 5.20 -2.78 6.34
N VAL A 77 6.35 -3.16 6.91
CA VAL A 77 6.64 -3.07 8.34
C VAL A 77 6.62 -1.61 8.80
N ASN A 78 7.26 -0.72 8.04
CA ASN A 78 7.30 0.71 8.35
C ASN A 78 5.91 1.34 8.30
N ALA A 79 5.16 1.09 7.22
CA ALA A 79 3.80 1.60 7.07
C ALA A 79 2.85 1.10 8.17
N LEU A 80 2.97 -0.17 8.57
CA LEU A 80 2.17 -0.71 9.67
C LEU A 80 2.51 -0.02 11.00
N GLY A 81 3.79 0.22 11.28
CA GLY A 81 4.21 0.93 12.49
C GLY A 81 3.76 2.39 12.52
N GLU A 82 3.77 3.08 11.38
CA GLU A 82 3.21 4.44 11.27
C GLU A 82 1.69 4.44 11.48
N TRP A 83 0.99 3.46 10.92
CA TRP A 83 -0.45 3.30 11.11
C TRP A 83 -0.81 3.01 12.57
N ASP A 84 -0.11 2.10 13.24
CA ASP A 84 -0.34 1.77 14.65
C ASP A 84 -0.15 3.02 15.54
N LYS A 85 0.92 3.81 15.31
CA LYS A 85 1.16 5.08 16.02
C LYS A 85 0.05 6.09 15.77
N ALA A 86 -0.35 6.30 14.51
CA ALA A 86 -1.42 7.22 14.17
C ALA A 86 -2.76 6.78 14.78
N ASN A 87 -3.03 5.47 14.79
CA ASN A 87 -4.22 4.90 15.40
C ASN A 87 -4.25 5.11 16.92
N GLU A 88 -3.13 4.89 17.62
CA GLU A 88 -3.00 5.19 19.06
C GLU A 88 -3.22 6.69 19.36
N VAL A 89 -2.64 7.58 18.57
CA VAL A 89 -2.82 9.05 18.72
C VAL A 89 -4.26 9.46 18.43
N SER A 90 -4.91 8.87 17.43
CA SER A 90 -6.31 9.16 17.12
C SER A 90 -7.27 8.68 18.22
N MET A 91 -7.02 7.49 18.78
CA MET A 91 -7.82 6.94 19.89
C MET A 91 -7.65 7.75 21.18
N THR A 92 -6.44 8.22 21.47
CA THR A 92 -6.18 9.06 22.65
C THR A 92 -6.82 10.45 22.53
N ARG A 93 -6.76 11.08 21.35
CA ARG A 93 -7.43 12.36 21.07
C ARG A 93 -8.95 12.28 21.12
N GLY A 94 -9.53 11.22 20.55
CA GLY A 94 -10.98 10.99 20.58
C GLY A 94 -11.55 10.75 21.99
N ARG A 95 -10.71 10.31 22.93
CA ARG A 95 -11.10 10.10 24.33
C ARG A 95 -11.08 11.40 25.15
N ALA A 96 -10.12 12.30 24.88
CA ALA A 96 -10.04 13.61 25.55
C ALA A 96 -11.18 14.55 25.16
N GLY A 97 -11.62 14.54 23.90
CA GLY A 97 -12.75 15.38 23.44
C GLY A 97 -14.13 14.95 23.97
N ARG A 98 -14.28 13.74 24.53
CA ARG A 98 -15.55 13.24 25.09
C ARG A 98 -15.74 13.62 26.56
N SER A 99 -14.68 14.05 27.26
CA SER A 99 -14.75 14.50 28.65
C SER A 99 -15.02 15.99 28.81
N GLU A 100 -14.87 16.80 27.76
CA GLU A 100 -15.05 18.26 27.84
C GLU A 100 -16.52 18.69 27.70
N SER A 101 -17.36 17.87 27.06
CA SER A 101 -18.79 18.17 26.86
C SER A 101 -19.71 17.87 28.06
N VAL A 102 -19.16 17.46 29.20
CA VAL A 102 -19.94 17.17 30.44
C VAL A 102 -19.73 18.25 31.51
N ALA A 103 -18.81 19.22 31.30
CA ALA A 103 -18.48 20.24 32.29
C ALA A 103 -19.13 21.63 32.04
N ASP A 104 -19.92 21.78 30.96
CA ASP A 104 -20.56 23.06 30.57
C ASP A 104 -22.08 23.04 30.82
N MET A 105 -22.48 22.40 31.93
CA MET A 105 -23.88 22.28 32.33
C MET A 105 -24.07 22.42 33.84
N ASP A 106 -23.44 23.45 34.41
CA ASP A 106 -23.75 24.03 35.72
C ASP A 106 -23.51 25.55 35.69
#